data_AF-A0A6G0RQS2-F1
#
_entry.id   AF-A0A6G0RQS2-F1
#
_cell.length_a   1.000
_cell.length_b   1.000
_cell.length_c   1.000
_cell.angle_alpha   90.00
_cell.angle_beta   90.00
_cell.angle_gamma   90.00
#
_symmetry.space_group_name_H-M   'P 1'
#
loop_
_entity.id
_entity.type
_entity.pdbx_description
1 polymer ?
#
loop_
_entity_poly.entity_id
_entity_poly.type
_entity_poly.pdbx_seq_one_letter_code
_entity_poly.pdbx_strand_id
1 'polypeptide(L)'
;MVLLNCAVVGEGSVISIIIEDWKTVALLKKAIKDEKPNTIKCDADGLKLFLTKMEDGAWLKSRDPLVHQMGEGGVSDELKSLYMKEELDDPADEIRTILPSEIPGGSIHVLVVVPKLRVENDHDWLSIVRGLHRGVVEYNEASAYLPHKLSKSFSDAAVGQMEMERLKKNQLLIDFAPIENGEAFWSEETQMLADAITDEAVFNAFVTPYFNAILDVYGLVLVNSAKCGWLSESTPVTKNADITPNGFATHRGMYRGKPEPKDRVQRPSGFRFGVAEEDLFDCLILFESKIKIDNSGIGQVVRYLENLCPKESASAILFDCRSFWLIRSERAVFTEIQRARWTTKGSKSLFENFIHGNISHLAARLSLACLHWHVNVAEGDAFLGRGAYGRVFKVTGRGGEDFALKIVEKCSVGRLYREEKALATAQRTGLTISPVRKLFETPEGAALLLSPVGKPLPQPMERQQVLDLFELLWQLHAKGLVHGDPRVSNVILVGEKPLWIDLVEALEVSPHLREIDVEILTRSILNIPRTDFLHPVLKELIGNYATSTKRKDFNRLSNEVCLGFSN
;
A
#
# COMPACT_ATOMS: atom_id res chain seq x y z
N MET A 1 -15.66 -34.11 -11.12
CA MET A 1 -14.33 -33.47 -11.01
C MET A 1 -13.48 -33.90 -12.19
N VAL A 2 -12.84 -32.95 -12.86
CA VAL A 2 -12.01 -33.14 -14.04
C VAL A 2 -10.62 -32.52 -13.82
N LEU A 3 -9.60 -33.11 -14.45
CA LEU A 3 -8.23 -32.61 -14.46
C LEU A 3 -7.96 -31.91 -15.79
N LEU A 4 -7.68 -30.61 -15.75
CA LEU A 4 -7.43 -29.79 -16.92
C LEU A 4 -5.97 -29.38 -17.01
N ASN A 5 -5.30 -29.73 -18.11
CA ASN A 5 -3.96 -29.22 -18.39
C ASN A 5 -4.09 -27.94 -19.21
N CYS A 6 -3.65 -26.83 -18.64
CA CYS A 6 -3.75 -25.50 -19.24
C CYS A 6 -2.34 -25.01 -19.60
N ALA A 7 -2.10 -24.59 -20.83
CA ALA A 7 -0.83 -24.01 -21.26
C ALA A 7 -0.94 -22.48 -21.31
N VAL A 8 -0.02 -21.78 -20.62
CA VAL A 8 0.02 -20.32 -20.57
C VAL A 8 0.88 -19.78 -21.70
N VAL A 9 0.23 -19.08 -22.63
CA VAL A 9 0.89 -18.58 -23.84
C VAL A 9 1.76 -17.37 -23.52
N GLY A 10 3.03 -17.40 -23.95
CA GLY A 10 4.02 -16.34 -23.68
C GLY A 10 4.95 -16.64 -22.50
N GLU A 11 4.62 -17.62 -21.66
CA GLU A 11 5.49 -18.15 -20.60
C GLU A 11 5.99 -19.56 -20.94
N GLY A 12 5.22 -20.34 -21.71
CA GLY A 12 5.58 -21.72 -22.07
C GLY A 12 5.38 -22.72 -20.93
N SER A 13 4.66 -22.34 -19.87
CA SER A 13 4.37 -23.20 -18.72
C SER A 13 3.04 -23.95 -18.89
N VAL A 14 2.96 -25.18 -18.38
CA VAL A 14 1.74 -25.98 -18.31
C VAL A 14 1.35 -26.14 -16.84
N ILE A 15 0.10 -25.83 -16.51
CA ILE A 15 -0.48 -26.01 -15.17
C ILE A 15 -1.62 -27.02 -15.22
N SER A 16 -1.85 -27.72 -14.11
CA SER A 16 -2.93 -28.70 -14.00
C SER A 16 -3.96 -28.22 -12.99
N ILE A 17 -5.19 -27.97 -13.43
CA ILE A 17 -6.30 -27.50 -12.61
C ILE A 17 -7.27 -28.66 -12.35
N ILE A 18 -7.56 -28.92 -11.08
CA ILE A 18 -8.62 -29.86 -10.67
C ILE A 18 -9.87 -29.04 -10.36
N ILE A 19 -10.96 -29.26 -11.10
CA ILE A 19 -12.20 -28.51 -10.94
C ILE A 19 -13.42 -29.42 -11.07
N GLU A 20 -14.51 -29.08 -10.38
CA GLU A 20 -15.78 -29.77 -10.56
C GLU A 20 -16.36 -29.41 -11.93
N ASP A 21 -16.84 -30.41 -12.66
CA ASP A 21 -17.28 -30.31 -14.05
C ASP A 21 -18.60 -29.53 -14.21
N TRP A 22 -19.39 -29.39 -13.15
CA TRP A 22 -20.55 -28.50 -13.13
C TRP A 22 -20.21 -27.02 -12.86
N LYS A 23 -18.94 -26.67 -12.57
CA LYS A 23 -18.52 -25.27 -12.38
C LYS A 23 -18.39 -24.55 -13.71
N THR A 24 -18.46 -23.22 -13.65
CA THR A 24 -18.47 -22.38 -14.85
C THR A 24 -17.08 -21.98 -15.35
N VAL A 25 -17.00 -21.51 -16.59
CA VAL A 25 -15.79 -20.92 -17.19
C VAL A 25 -15.22 -19.78 -16.34
N ALA A 26 -16.06 -18.95 -15.69
CA ALA A 26 -15.58 -17.90 -14.78
C ALA A 26 -14.79 -18.47 -13.59
N LEU A 27 -15.25 -19.58 -13.02
CA LEU A 27 -14.55 -20.24 -11.91
C LEU A 27 -13.27 -20.93 -12.39
N LEU A 28 -13.25 -21.45 -13.63
CA LEU A 28 -12.03 -21.96 -14.25
C LEU A 28 -10.98 -20.86 -14.45
N LYS A 29 -11.37 -19.70 -15.01
CA LYS A 29 -10.49 -18.53 -15.16
C LYS A 29 -9.90 -18.07 -13.81
N LYS A 30 -10.73 -18.09 -12.75
CA LYS A 30 -10.28 -17.78 -11.39
C LYS A 30 -9.26 -18.81 -10.87
N ALA A 31 -9.55 -20.11 -11.02
CA ALA A 31 -8.63 -21.17 -10.60
C ALA A 31 -7.26 -21.10 -11.32
N ILE A 32 -7.26 -20.80 -12.63
CA ILE A 32 -6.04 -20.60 -13.42
C ILE A 32 -5.22 -19.40 -12.89
N LYS A 33 -5.87 -18.28 -12.58
CA LYS A 33 -5.21 -17.10 -12.00
C LYS A 33 -4.62 -17.41 -10.62
N ASP A 34 -5.39 -18.08 -9.76
CA ASP A 34 -5.01 -18.39 -8.39
C ASP A 34 -3.81 -19.36 -8.32
N GLU A 35 -3.64 -20.24 -9.32
CA GLU A 35 -2.50 -21.15 -9.44
C GLU A 35 -1.19 -20.42 -9.86
N LYS A 36 -1.31 -19.31 -10.60
CA LYS A 36 -0.16 -18.53 -11.12
C LYS A 36 -0.31 -17.00 -10.91
N PRO A 37 -0.42 -16.53 -9.64
CA PRO A 37 -0.67 -15.11 -9.34
C PRO A 37 0.53 -14.20 -9.67
N ASN A 38 1.72 -14.78 -9.80
CA ASN A 38 2.93 -14.05 -10.16
C ASN A 38 3.09 -13.85 -11.67
N THR A 39 2.53 -14.74 -12.48
CA THR A 39 2.58 -14.66 -13.95
C THR A 39 1.34 -13.95 -14.51
N ILE A 40 0.15 -14.30 -14.00
CA ILE A 40 -1.11 -13.74 -14.48
C ILE A 40 -1.46 -12.51 -13.64
N LYS A 41 -1.09 -11.32 -14.15
CA LYS A 41 -1.31 -10.04 -13.47
C LYS A 41 -2.65 -9.37 -13.77
N CYS A 42 -3.34 -9.77 -14.84
CA CYS A 42 -4.66 -9.25 -15.17
C CYS A 42 -5.74 -9.85 -14.26
N ASP A 43 -6.96 -9.30 -14.34
CA ASP A 43 -8.11 -9.94 -13.72
C ASP A 43 -8.48 -11.25 -14.40
N ALA A 44 -9.13 -12.14 -13.64
CA ALA A 44 -9.44 -13.48 -14.11
C ALA A 44 -10.39 -13.44 -15.32
N ASP A 45 -11.35 -12.52 -15.32
CA ASP A 45 -12.26 -12.24 -16.43
C ASP A 45 -11.53 -11.77 -17.71
N GLY A 46 -10.39 -11.10 -17.54
CA GLY A 46 -9.51 -10.70 -18.63
C GLY A 46 -8.81 -11.86 -19.34
N LEU A 47 -8.72 -13.06 -18.75
CA LEU A 47 -8.12 -14.22 -19.42
C LEU A 47 -8.96 -14.66 -20.61
N LYS A 48 -8.29 -14.90 -21.74
CA LYS A 48 -8.89 -15.55 -22.91
C LYS A 48 -8.50 -17.02 -22.91
N LEU A 49 -9.49 -17.90 -22.91
CA LEU A 49 -9.28 -19.35 -22.88
C LEU A 49 -9.69 -19.95 -24.23
N PHE A 50 -8.85 -20.80 -24.82
CA PHE A 50 -9.15 -21.46 -26.08
C PHE A 50 -9.05 -22.97 -25.94
N LEU A 51 -9.98 -23.71 -26.53
CA LEU A 51 -9.87 -25.16 -26.63
C LEU A 51 -8.81 -25.56 -27.65
N THR A 52 -8.00 -26.55 -27.28
CA THR A 52 -6.93 -27.10 -28.12
C THR A 52 -7.37 -28.30 -28.95
N LYS A 53 -8.68 -28.54 -29.04
CA LYS A 53 -9.24 -29.61 -29.84
C LYS A 53 -9.27 -29.20 -31.31
N MET A 54 -8.64 -30.00 -32.16
CA MET A 54 -8.65 -29.83 -33.61
C MET A 54 -9.98 -30.29 -34.24
N GLU A 55 -10.22 -29.90 -35.49
CA GLU A 55 -11.41 -30.28 -36.27
C GLU A 55 -11.53 -31.80 -36.49
N ASP A 56 -10.40 -32.53 -36.51
CA ASP A 56 -10.37 -34.00 -36.60
C ASP A 56 -10.59 -34.71 -35.25
N GLY A 57 -10.80 -33.93 -34.18
CA GLY A 57 -11.02 -34.41 -32.82
C GLY A 57 -9.73 -34.68 -32.01
N ALA A 58 -8.55 -34.46 -32.58
CA ALA A 58 -7.28 -34.61 -31.88
C ALA A 58 -7.01 -33.46 -30.89
N TRP A 59 -6.26 -33.74 -29.83
CA TRP A 59 -5.85 -32.74 -28.83
C TRP A 59 -4.37 -32.40 -28.94
N LEU A 60 -4.01 -31.15 -28.69
CA LEU A 60 -2.61 -30.71 -28.59
C LEU A 60 -1.87 -31.54 -27.54
N LYS A 61 -0.74 -32.16 -27.91
CA LYS A 61 0.07 -32.94 -26.98
C LYS A 61 1.01 -32.04 -26.20
N SER A 62 1.21 -32.34 -24.91
CA SER A 62 2.15 -31.58 -24.05
C SER A 62 3.61 -31.59 -24.55
N ARG A 63 3.99 -32.59 -25.34
CA ARG A 63 5.33 -32.73 -25.95
C ARG A 63 5.39 -32.24 -27.39
N ASP A 64 4.35 -31.60 -27.89
CA ASP A 64 4.35 -31.02 -29.22
C ASP A 64 5.40 -29.89 -29.29
N PRO A 65 6.26 -29.85 -30.31
CA PRO A 65 7.23 -28.76 -30.49
C PRO A 65 6.62 -27.36 -30.43
N LEU A 66 5.35 -27.20 -30.85
CA LEU A 66 4.62 -25.94 -30.78
C LEU A 66 4.37 -25.45 -29.35
N VAL A 67 4.25 -26.36 -28.37
CA VAL A 67 4.11 -26.02 -26.94
C VAL A 67 5.43 -25.42 -26.41
N HIS A 68 6.57 -25.96 -26.83
CA HIS A 68 7.88 -25.45 -26.43
C HIS A 68 8.18 -24.06 -27.02
N GLN A 69 7.67 -23.77 -28.23
CA GLN A 69 7.81 -22.46 -28.87
C GLN A 69 6.96 -21.36 -28.21
N MET A 70 6.00 -21.71 -27.33
CA MET A 70 5.16 -20.72 -26.62
C MET A 70 5.94 -19.86 -25.61
N GLY A 71 7.14 -20.29 -25.18
CA GLY A 71 7.98 -19.58 -24.22
C GLY A 71 8.92 -18.53 -24.82
N GLU A 72 9.22 -18.57 -26.13
CA GLU A 72 10.35 -17.80 -26.71
C GLU A 72 9.96 -16.61 -27.62
N GLY A 73 8.68 -16.27 -27.81
CA GLY A 73 8.36 -15.18 -28.75
C GLY A 73 6.89 -14.76 -28.89
N GLY A 74 6.01 -15.19 -28.00
CA GLY A 74 4.57 -14.99 -28.16
C GLY A 74 3.93 -16.01 -29.12
N VAL A 75 2.66 -15.78 -29.45
CA VAL A 75 1.83 -16.74 -30.19
C VAL A 75 2.23 -16.78 -31.67
N SER A 76 2.78 -17.89 -32.17
CA SER A 76 3.05 -18.06 -33.61
C SER A 76 1.75 -18.07 -34.41
N ASP A 77 1.79 -17.61 -35.67
CA ASP A 77 0.59 -17.58 -36.52
C ASP A 77 0.08 -19.00 -36.85
N GLU A 78 0.97 -19.98 -36.85
CA GLU A 78 0.65 -21.41 -36.91
C GLU A 78 -0.15 -21.86 -35.67
N LEU A 79 0.21 -21.42 -34.47
CA LEU A 79 -0.54 -21.76 -33.26
C LEU A 79 -1.94 -21.12 -33.22
N LYS A 80 -2.04 -19.84 -33.61
CA LYS A 80 -3.32 -19.14 -33.69
C LYS A 80 -4.26 -19.81 -34.68
N SER A 81 -3.75 -20.16 -35.87
CA SER A 81 -4.57 -20.76 -36.92
C SER A 81 -5.04 -22.17 -36.57
N LEU A 82 -4.29 -22.95 -35.79
CA LEU A 82 -4.62 -24.33 -35.44
C LEU A 82 -5.47 -24.47 -34.16
N TYR A 83 -5.18 -23.69 -33.11
CA TYR A 83 -5.69 -23.97 -31.76
C TYR A 83 -6.41 -22.79 -31.07
N MET A 84 -6.58 -21.65 -31.76
CA MET A 84 -7.32 -20.50 -31.23
C MET A 84 -8.61 -20.25 -32.02
N LYS A 85 -9.32 -21.32 -32.38
CA LYS A 85 -10.57 -21.27 -33.16
C LYS A 85 -11.82 -21.18 -32.28
N GLU A 86 -11.79 -21.84 -31.12
CA GLU A 86 -12.93 -21.93 -30.19
C GLU A 86 -12.55 -21.26 -28.86
N GLU A 87 -13.00 -20.01 -28.67
CA GLU A 87 -12.82 -19.26 -27.43
C GLU A 87 -13.92 -19.59 -26.43
N LEU A 88 -13.55 -19.82 -25.17
CA LEU A 88 -14.48 -19.95 -24.05
C LEU A 88 -14.85 -18.55 -23.55
N ASP A 89 -15.74 -17.90 -24.29
CA ASP A 89 -16.10 -16.50 -24.06
C ASP A 89 -17.23 -16.35 -23.03
N ASP A 90 -18.22 -17.24 -23.00
CA ASP A 90 -19.32 -17.15 -22.04
C ASP A 90 -18.88 -17.58 -20.62
N PRO A 91 -18.86 -16.66 -19.63
CA PRO A 91 -18.45 -16.97 -18.27
C PRO A 91 -19.40 -17.91 -17.52
N ALA A 92 -20.64 -18.08 -18.00
CA ALA A 92 -21.68 -18.91 -17.38
C ALA A 92 -21.69 -20.35 -17.90
N ASP A 93 -21.00 -20.64 -19.00
CA ASP A 93 -20.93 -22.01 -19.53
C ASP A 93 -20.30 -22.96 -18.51
N GLU A 94 -20.91 -24.13 -18.35
CA GLU A 94 -20.42 -25.17 -17.45
C GLU A 94 -19.33 -25.98 -18.13
N ILE A 95 -18.31 -26.39 -17.37
CA ILE A 95 -17.17 -27.13 -17.92
C ILE A 95 -17.61 -28.45 -18.59
N ARG A 96 -18.63 -29.12 -18.03
CA ARG A 96 -19.22 -30.37 -18.55
C ARG A 96 -19.93 -30.21 -19.89
N THR A 97 -20.35 -29.01 -20.28
CA THR A 97 -20.99 -28.78 -21.58
C THR A 97 -19.97 -28.51 -22.68
N ILE A 98 -18.75 -28.13 -22.29
CA ILE A 98 -17.69 -27.71 -23.21
C ILE A 98 -16.62 -28.79 -23.39
N LEU A 99 -16.31 -29.56 -22.35
CA LEU A 99 -15.28 -30.60 -22.38
C LEU A 99 -15.90 -32.01 -22.37
N PRO A 100 -15.36 -32.96 -23.15
CA PRO A 100 -15.84 -34.34 -23.13
C PRO A 100 -15.48 -35.01 -21.80
N SER A 101 -16.31 -35.98 -21.38
CA SER A 101 -16.19 -36.68 -20.09
C SER A 101 -14.89 -37.47 -19.92
N GLU A 102 -14.22 -37.83 -21.02
CA GLU A 102 -12.89 -38.47 -21.03
C GLU A 102 -11.96 -37.69 -21.96
N ILE A 103 -10.84 -37.21 -21.41
CA ILE A 103 -9.80 -36.50 -22.17
C ILE A 103 -8.51 -37.32 -22.10
N PRO A 104 -7.80 -37.54 -23.23
CA PRO A 104 -6.55 -38.30 -23.23
C PRO A 104 -5.49 -37.69 -22.31
N GLY A 105 -4.92 -38.50 -21.42
CA GLY A 105 -3.80 -38.09 -20.58
C GLY A 105 -2.57 -37.70 -21.41
N GLY A 106 -1.86 -36.65 -20.98
CA GLY A 106 -0.68 -36.13 -21.68
C GLY A 106 -0.96 -35.06 -22.74
N SER A 107 -2.21 -34.65 -22.90
CA SER A 107 -2.63 -33.53 -23.75
C SER A 107 -2.80 -32.23 -22.97
N ILE A 108 -2.65 -31.10 -23.67
CA ILE A 108 -3.08 -29.77 -23.25
C ILE A 108 -4.54 -29.63 -23.65
N HIS A 109 -5.39 -29.17 -22.74
CA HIS A 109 -6.84 -29.05 -22.95
C HIS A 109 -7.28 -27.60 -23.21
N VAL A 110 -6.58 -26.64 -22.60
CA VAL A 110 -6.92 -25.21 -22.68
C VAL A 110 -5.66 -24.39 -22.91
N LEU A 111 -5.70 -23.47 -23.87
CA LEU A 111 -4.71 -22.40 -24.02
C LEU A 111 -5.17 -21.16 -23.26
N VAL A 112 -4.28 -20.63 -22.42
CA VAL A 112 -4.53 -19.44 -21.62
C VAL A 112 -3.77 -18.29 -22.23
N VAL A 113 -4.49 -17.32 -22.78
CA VAL A 113 -3.92 -16.10 -23.35
C VAL A 113 -4.18 -14.94 -22.39
N VAL A 114 -3.07 -14.37 -21.92
CA VAL A 114 -3.08 -13.18 -21.07
C VAL A 114 -3.09 -11.94 -21.99
N PRO A 115 -4.09 -11.05 -21.89
CA PRO A 115 -4.12 -9.84 -22.71
C PRO A 115 -2.90 -8.96 -22.43
N LYS A 116 -2.22 -8.53 -23.49
CA LYS A 116 -1.23 -7.45 -23.39
C LYS A 116 -2.00 -6.14 -23.13
N LEU A 117 -1.66 -5.44 -22.05
CA LEU A 117 -2.19 -4.10 -21.77
C LEU A 117 -1.89 -3.19 -22.97
N ARG A 118 -2.95 -2.76 -23.69
CA ARG A 118 -2.83 -1.84 -24.82
C ARG A 118 -2.54 -0.43 -24.29
N VAL A 119 -1.36 0.10 -24.61
CA VAL A 119 -1.10 1.54 -24.64
C VAL A 119 -1.08 1.93 -26.12
N GLU A 120 -1.95 2.84 -26.53
CA GLU A 120 -2.04 3.33 -27.91
C GLU A 120 -0.82 4.19 -28.27
N ASN A 121 -0.26 3.89 -29.45
CA ASN A 121 0.68 4.66 -30.30
C ASN A 121 1.79 5.51 -29.64
N ASP A 122 3.05 5.06 -29.76
CA ASP A 122 3.93 5.61 -30.81
C ASP A 122 5.26 4.85 -30.91
N HIS A 123 5.77 4.76 -32.13
CA HIS A 123 6.88 3.91 -32.58
C HIS A 123 8.27 4.23 -31.97
N ASP A 124 8.33 5.15 -31.00
CA ASP A 124 9.54 5.51 -30.23
C ASP A 124 9.59 4.81 -28.85
N TRP A 125 8.46 4.25 -28.39
CA TRP A 125 8.44 3.48 -27.14
C TRP A 125 9.10 2.12 -27.28
N LEU A 126 9.14 1.48 -28.45
CA LEU A 126 9.73 0.13 -28.60
C LEU A 126 11.27 0.15 -28.60
N SER A 127 11.89 1.24 -29.04
CA SER A 127 13.34 1.47 -28.89
C SER A 127 13.68 1.78 -27.42
N ILE A 128 12.86 2.62 -26.76
CA ILE A 128 12.98 2.93 -25.34
C ILE A 128 12.69 1.69 -24.47
N VAL A 129 11.68 0.88 -24.79
CA VAL A 129 11.32 -0.37 -24.12
C VAL A 129 12.33 -1.47 -24.41
N ARG A 130 12.96 -1.55 -25.59
CA ARG A 130 14.09 -2.47 -25.81
C ARG A 130 15.37 -2.00 -25.11
N GLY A 131 15.56 -0.68 -24.98
CA GLY A 131 16.62 -0.09 -24.16
C GLY A 131 16.40 -0.35 -22.67
N LEU A 132 15.15 -0.19 -22.20
CA LEU A 132 14.71 -0.50 -20.85
C LEU A 132 14.66 -2.01 -20.61
N HIS A 133 14.27 -2.87 -21.55
CA HIS A 133 14.28 -4.32 -21.35
C HIS A 133 15.70 -4.86 -21.34
N ARG A 134 16.61 -4.31 -22.16
CA ARG A 134 18.03 -4.66 -22.07
C ARG A 134 18.64 -4.13 -20.78
N GLY A 135 18.27 -2.91 -20.38
CA GLY A 135 18.61 -2.32 -19.08
C GLY A 135 17.97 -3.03 -17.88
N VAL A 136 16.78 -3.64 -18.02
CA VAL A 136 16.00 -4.35 -16.99
C VAL A 136 16.44 -5.81 -16.91
N VAL A 137 16.87 -6.43 -18.01
CA VAL A 137 17.53 -7.74 -18.00
C VAL A 137 18.95 -7.61 -17.45
N GLU A 138 19.72 -6.60 -17.88
CA GLU A 138 21.01 -6.26 -17.25
C GLU A 138 20.83 -5.81 -15.80
N TYR A 139 19.73 -5.14 -15.43
CA TYR A 139 19.39 -4.79 -14.05
C TYR A 139 18.86 -5.97 -13.25
N ASN A 140 18.13 -6.93 -13.81
CA ASN A 140 17.69 -8.13 -13.09
C ASN A 140 18.86 -9.10 -12.90
N GLU A 141 19.77 -9.19 -13.86
CA GLU A 141 21.05 -9.87 -13.70
C GLU A 141 21.98 -9.11 -12.74
N ALA A 142 21.96 -7.78 -12.70
CA ALA A 142 22.74 -6.99 -11.72
C ALA A 142 22.08 -6.86 -10.32
N SER A 143 20.76 -6.95 -10.23
CA SER A 143 19.94 -6.94 -9.00
C SER A 143 20.09 -8.26 -8.25
N ALA A 144 20.33 -9.36 -8.97
CA ALA A 144 20.81 -10.61 -8.37
C ALA A 144 22.18 -10.46 -7.67
N TYR A 145 22.94 -9.38 -7.95
CA TYR A 145 24.24 -9.08 -7.32
C TYR A 145 24.24 -7.89 -6.35
N LEU A 146 23.12 -7.19 -6.14
CA LEU A 146 23.03 -6.12 -5.14
C LEU A 146 22.25 -6.65 -3.93
N PRO A 147 22.91 -6.97 -2.80
CA PRO A 147 22.19 -7.40 -1.62
C PRO A 147 21.26 -6.27 -1.17
N HIS A 148 19.95 -6.55 -1.10
CA HIS A 148 18.88 -5.64 -0.62
C HIS A 148 19.03 -5.14 0.84
N LYS A 149 20.19 -5.37 1.43
CA LYS A 149 20.81 -4.57 2.49
C LYS A 149 22.28 -4.52 2.16
N LEU A 150 22.81 -3.39 1.70
CA LEU A 150 24.25 -3.13 1.82
C LEU A 150 24.54 -3.26 3.32
N SER A 151 25.11 -4.40 3.71
CA SER A 151 25.17 -4.88 5.08
C SER A 151 25.68 -3.79 6.03
N LYS A 152 25.31 -3.88 7.32
CA LYS A 152 25.76 -3.02 8.44
C LYS A 152 27.30 -2.82 8.55
N SER A 153 28.08 -3.37 7.63
CA SER A 153 29.54 -3.33 7.54
C SER A 153 30.10 -2.14 6.76
N PHE A 154 29.34 -1.48 5.86
CA PHE A 154 29.84 -0.34 5.08
C PHE A 154 29.47 0.99 5.74
N SER A 155 30.39 1.96 5.71
CA SER A 155 30.11 3.34 6.12
C SER A 155 29.22 4.05 5.09
N ASP A 156 28.53 5.12 5.51
CA ASP A 156 27.70 5.93 4.61
C ASP A 156 28.51 6.45 3.42
N ALA A 157 29.75 6.88 3.65
CA ALA A 157 30.65 7.32 2.60
C ALA A 157 30.94 6.21 1.55
N ALA A 158 31.11 4.96 1.99
CA ALA A 158 31.33 3.84 1.08
C ALA A 158 30.07 3.51 0.28
N VAL A 159 28.91 3.46 0.94
CA VAL A 159 27.60 3.25 0.29
C VAL A 159 27.35 4.33 -0.77
N GLY A 160 27.53 5.60 -0.40
CA GLY A 160 27.31 6.69 -1.35
C GLY A 160 28.33 6.73 -2.48
N GLN A 161 29.58 6.33 -2.24
CA GLN A 161 30.56 6.19 -3.33
C GLN A 161 30.10 5.15 -4.37
N MET A 162 29.73 3.95 -3.91
CA MET A 162 29.26 2.88 -4.77
C MET A 162 28.04 3.31 -5.58
N GLU A 163 27.10 4.00 -4.93
CA GLU A 163 25.89 4.47 -5.58
C GLU A 163 26.18 5.56 -6.62
N MET A 164 27.08 6.50 -6.32
CA MET A 164 27.53 7.52 -7.28
C MET A 164 28.26 6.91 -8.48
N GLU A 165 29.06 5.87 -8.28
CA GLU A 165 29.70 5.13 -9.38
C GLU A 165 28.67 4.43 -10.27
N ARG A 166 27.65 3.80 -9.67
CA ARG A 166 26.54 3.16 -10.40
C ARG A 166 25.74 4.17 -11.22
N LEU A 167 25.34 5.29 -10.62
CA LEU A 167 24.56 6.34 -11.28
C LEU A 167 25.32 6.94 -12.47
N LYS A 168 26.64 7.18 -12.31
CA LYS A 168 27.49 7.65 -13.42
C LYS A 168 27.59 6.63 -14.54
N LYS A 169 27.86 5.36 -14.20
CA LYS A 169 27.95 4.27 -15.18
C LYS A 169 26.69 4.15 -16.02
N ASN A 170 25.53 4.34 -15.39
CA ASN A 170 24.22 4.20 -16.03
C ASN A 170 23.65 5.52 -16.57
N GLN A 171 24.41 6.63 -16.52
CA GLN A 171 23.99 7.95 -16.99
C GLN A 171 22.70 8.48 -16.31
N LEU A 172 22.50 8.12 -15.04
CA LEU A 172 21.33 8.51 -14.23
C LEU A 172 21.57 9.76 -13.37
N LEU A 173 22.71 10.42 -13.59
CA LEU A 173 23.11 11.66 -12.91
C LEU A 173 23.01 12.81 -13.90
N ILE A 174 22.02 13.67 -13.73
CA ILE A 174 21.65 14.72 -14.67
C ILE A 174 21.98 16.08 -14.06
N ASP A 175 22.83 16.85 -14.75
CA ASP A 175 23.07 18.25 -14.40
C ASP A 175 22.07 19.14 -15.14
N PHE A 176 21.29 19.92 -14.38
CA PHE A 176 20.25 20.78 -14.93
C PHE A 176 20.86 21.93 -15.72
N ALA A 177 20.43 22.08 -16.97
CA ALA A 177 20.82 23.17 -17.84
C ALA A 177 19.98 24.44 -17.52
N PRO A 178 20.60 25.63 -17.47
CA PRO A 178 19.86 26.87 -17.25
C PRO A 178 18.78 27.10 -18.32
N ILE A 179 17.59 27.52 -17.89
CA ILE A 179 16.49 27.89 -18.80
C ILE A 179 16.51 29.41 -19.01
N GLU A 180 16.51 29.85 -20.26
CA GLU A 180 16.43 31.27 -20.60
C GLU A 180 15.17 31.90 -20.01
N ASN A 181 15.32 33.07 -19.37
CA ASN A 181 14.27 33.75 -18.60
C ASN A 181 13.67 32.96 -17.42
N GLY A 182 14.22 31.80 -17.06
CA GLY A 182 13.78 31.04 -15.89
C GLY A 182 14.16 31.72 -14.58
N GLU A 183 13.27 31.66 -13.59
CA GLU A 183 13.52 32.15 -12.24
C GLU A 183 14.49 31.21 -11.50
N ALA A 184 15.48 31.78 -10.81
CA ALA A 184 16.31 31.03 -9.87
C ALA A 184 15.52 30.74 -8.58
N PHE A 185 15.88 29.67 -7.86
CA PHE A 185 15.25 29.33 -6.59
C PHE A 185 15.36 30.48 -5.57
N TRP A 186 16.55 31.08 -5.50
CA TRP A 186 16.76 32.36 -4.82
C TRP A 186 17.81 33.23 -5.51
N SER A 187 17.89 34.48 -5.08
CA SER A 187 18.81 35.49 -5.63
C SER A 187 20.28 35.25 -5.26
N GLU A 188 21.20 35.89 -5.99
CA GLU A 188 22.62 35.91 -5.64
C GLU A 188 22.87 36.58 -4.27
N GLU A 189 22.07 37.59 -3.89
CA GLU A 189 22.15 38.20 -2.55
C GLU A 189 21.79 37.21 -1.44
N THR A 190 20.72 36.42 -1.66
CA THR A 190 20.35 35.33 -0.76
C THR A 190 21.44 34.25 -0.71
N GLN A 191 22.05 33.94 -1.84
CA GLN A 191 23.15 32.98 -1.93
C GLN A 191 24.36 33.43 -1.10
N MET A 192 24.70 34.72 -1.11
CA MET A 192 25.78 35.27 -0.26
C MET A 192 25.50 35.06 1.23
N LEU A 193 24.24 35.18 1.67
CA LEU A 193 23.85 34.91 3.05
C LEU A 193 23.98 33.41 3.36
N ALA A 194 23.56 32.53 2.43
CA ALA A 194 23.67 31.08 2.59
C ALA A 194 25.13 30.60 2.68
N ASP A 195 26.02 31.15 1.84
CA ASP A 195 27.46 30.82 1.84
C ASP A 195 28.18 31.17 3.15
N ALA A 196 27.64 32.11 3.94
CA ALA A 196 28.20 32.51 5.23
C ALA A 196 27.84 31.55 6.38
N ILE A 197 26.91 30.61 6.16
CA ILE A 197 26.42 29.70 7.20
C ILE A 197 27.32 28.45 7.26
N THR A 198 27.80 28.12 8.45
CA THR A 198 28.68 26.96 8.70
C THR A 198 28.06 25.89 9.61
N ASP A 199 26.93 26.19 10.25
CA ASP A 199 26.19 25.25 11.09
C ASP A 199 24.97 24.71 10.35
N GLU A 200 24.83 23.38 10.28
CA GLU A 200 23.78 22.71 9.52
C GLU A 200 22.38 23.00 10.07
N ALA A 201 22.22 23.15 11.39
CA ALA A 201 20.94 23.44 12.00
C ALA A 201 20.50 24.90 11.73
N VAL A 202 21.47 25.83 11.72
CA VAL A 202 21.25 27.22 11.28
C VAL A 202 20.90 27.27 9.79
N PHE A 203 21.58 26.48 8.94
CA PHE A 203 21.28 26.42 7.52
C PHE A 203 19.88 25.87 7.25
N ASN A 204 19.48 24.80 7.94
CA ASN A 204 18.11 24.28 7.89
C ASN A 204 17.07 25.34 8.28
N ALA A 205 17.33 26.10 9.35
CA ALA A 205 16.46 27.18 9.76
C ALA A 205 16.38 28.32 8.72
N PHE A 206 17.49 28.60 8.03
CA PHE A 206 17.56 29.61 6.97
C PHE A 206 16.75 29.21 5.72
N VAL A 207 16.86 27.95 5.26
CA VAL A 207 16.22 27.50 4.01
C VAL A 207 14.73 27.15 4.19
N THR A 208 14.32 26.71 5.39
CA THR A 208 12.95 26.23 5.65
C THR A 208 11.83 27.19 5.20
N PRO A 209 11.91 28.53 5.40
CA PRO A 209 10.91 29.46 4.91
C PRO A 209 10.70 29.42 3.39
N TYR A 210 11.77 29.20 2.61
CA TYR A 210 11.69 29.07 1.15
C TYR A 210 10.97 27.78 0.75
N PHE A 211 11.27 26.67 1.43
CA PHE A 211 10.57 25.41 1.21
C PHE A 211 9.09 25.50 1.59
N ASN A 212 8.77 26.11 2.74
CA ASN A 212 7.38 26.30 3.17
C ASN A 212 6.57 27.09 2.14
N ALA A 213 7.14 28.16 1.58
CA ALA A 213 6.45 28.98 0.58
C ALA A 213 6.06 28.17 -0.67
N ILE A 214 6.90 27.23 -1.11
CA ILE A 214 6.60 26.34 -2.25
C ILE A 214 5.61 25.25 -1.84
N LEU A 215 5.86 24.57 -0.71
CA LEU A 215 5.05 23.44 -0.25
C LEU A 215 3.60 23.86 0.06
N ASP A 216 3.40 25.06 0.62
CA ASP A 216 2.07 25.58 0.95
C ASP A 216 1.17 25.71 -0.30
N VAL A 217 1.74 26.02 -1.48
CA VAL A 217 1.01 26.06 -2.77
C VAL A 217 0.38 24.71 -3.11
N TYR A 218 1.06 23.63 -2.73
CA TYR A 218 0.63 22.25 -2.97
C TYR A 218 -0.12 21.62 -1.79
N GLY A 219 -0.44 22.41 -0.76
CA GLY A 219 -1.10 21.91 0.45
C GLY A 219 -0.22 20.99 1.31
N LEU A 220 1.09 21.00 1.08
CA LEU A 220 2.09 20.26 1.85
C LEU A 220 2.72 21.15 2.92
N VAL A 221 3.39 20.51 3.88
CA VAL A 221 4.15 21.18 4.93
C VAL A 221 5.52 20.51 5.08
N LEU A 222 6.55 21.29 5.38
CA LEU A 222 7.85 20.75 5.80
C LEU A 222 7.81 20.46 7.30
N VAL A 223 8.07 19.20 7.67
CA VAL A 223 8.18 18.76 9.06
C VAL A 223 9.65 18.53 9.38
N ASN A 224 10.18 19.28 10.34
CA ASN A 224 11.56 19.12 10.81
C ASN A 224 11.63 17.92 11.77
N SER A 225 12.52 16.98 11.47
CA SER A 225 12.61 15.71 12.19
C SER A 225 14.01 15.33 12.69
N ALA A 226 15.02 16.17 12.43
CA ALA A 226 16.43 15.92 12.76
C ALA A 226 16.72 15.47 14.22
N LYS A 227 15.78 15.68 15.15
CA LYS A 227 15.93 15.35 16.58
C LYS A 227 14.80 14.49 17.15
N CYS A 228 14.01 13.86 16.28
CA CYS A 228 12.79 13.19 16.70
C CYS A 228 12.83 11.66 16.63
N GLY A 229 13.91 11.05 16.12
CA GLY A 229 14.16 9.59 16.10
C GLY A 229 12.96 8.78 15.62
N TRP A 230 12.74 8.64 14.30
CA TRP A 230 11.52 7.99 13.79
C TRP A 230 11.73 6.92 12.72
N LEU A 231 12.89 6.91 12.05
CA LEU A 231 13.19 5.88 11.06
C LEU A 231 14.15 4.86 11.68
N SER A 232 13.59 3.73 12.11
CA SER A 232 14.36 2.68 12.77
C SER A 232 15.32 2.01 11.79
N GLU A 233 16.58 1.79 12.18
CA GLU A 233 17.55 0.99 11.42
C GLU A 233 17.27 -0.53 11.43
N SER A 234 16.13 -0.97 11.99
CA SER A 234 15.97 -2.34 12.47
C SER A 234 15.05 -3.19 11.61
N THR A 235 15.56 -4.33 11.12
CA THR A 235 14.75 -5.56 11.06
C THR A 235 14.41 -6.05 12.47
N PRO A 236 13.38 -6.90 12.67
CA PRO A 236 12.78 -7.24 13.98
C PRO A 236 13.72 -7.77 15.09
N VAL A 237 15.01 -7.99 14.82
CA VAL A 237 15.93 -8.77 15.67
C VAL A 237 17.00 -7.92 16.39
N THR A 238 17.27 -6.67 16.00
CA THR A 238 18.30 -5.83 16.68
C THR A 238 17.89 -4.36 16.69
N LYS A 239 17.65 -3.78 17.87
CA LYS A 239 17.44 -2.33 18.05
C LYS A 239 18.80 -1.61 17.97
N ASN A 240 19.13 -1.08 16.79
CA ASN A 240 20.17 -0.05 16.66
C ASN A 240 19.53 1.34 16.84
N ALA A 241 20.36 2.39 16.96
CA ALA A 241 19.91 3.78 17.08
C ALA A 241 19.07 4.21 15.87
N ASP A 242 18.02 5.01 16.10
CA ASP A 242 17.18 5.53 15.03
C ASP A 242 18.00 6.47 14.12
N ILE A 243 17.83 6.33 12.80
CA ILE A 243 18.32 7.31 11.83
C ILE A 243 17.21 8.32 11.54
N THR A 244 17.56 9.57 11.25
CA THR A 244 16.56 10.59 10.94
C THR A 244 17.02 11.50 9.82
N PRO A 245 16.25 11.59 8.73
CA PRO A 245 16.36 12.72 7.82
C PRO A 245 16.19 14.04 8.58
N ASN A 246 16.84 15.12 8.11
CA ASN A 246 16.66 16.44 8.70
C ASN A 246 15.18 16.86 8.71
N GLY A 247 14.44 16.51 7.66
CA GLY A 247 12.99 16.69 7.60
C GLY A 247 12.31 15.85 6.51
N PHE A 248 11.01 16.05 6.37
CA PHE A 248 10.22 15.49 5.28
C PHE A 248 9.05 16.40 4.94
N ALA A 249 8.66 16.44 3.67
CA ALA A 249 7.43 17.10 3.25
C ALA A 249 6.28 16.09 3.17
N THR A 250 5.11 16.47 3.70
CA THR A 250 3.89 15.67 3.65
C THR A 250 2.64 16.55 3.81
N HIS A 251 1.45 15.98 3.74
CA HIS A 251 0.21 16.70 4.02
C HIS A 251 0.11 17.07 5.51
N ARG A 252 -0.48 18.22 5.85
CA ARG A 252 -0.57 18.72 7.24
C ARG A 252 -1.25 17.76 8.25
N GLY A 253 -2.05 16.83 7.76
CA GLY A 253 -2.71 15.79 8.55
C GLY A 253 -1.99 14.43 8.61
N MET A 254 -0.80 14.31 8.00
CA MET A 254 -0.09 13.03 7.78
C MET A 254 1.21 12.89 8.60
N TYR A 255 1.34 13.64 9.68
CA TYR A 255 2.48 13.54 10.59
C TYR A 255 2.04 13.66 12.05
N ARG A 256 2.93 13.31 12.98
CA ARG A 256 2.74 13.54 14.42
C ARG A 256 3.57 14.71 14.89
N GLY A 257 2.91 15.74 15.40
CA GLY A 257 3.54 16.92 15.96
C GLY A 257 4.41 16.59 17.17
N LYS A 258 5.55 17.26 17.26
CA LYS A 258 6.47 17.24 18.40
C LYS A 258 6.77 18.68 18.85
N PRO A 259 7.13 18.89 20.12
CA PRO A 259 7.60 20.19 20.57
C PRO A 259 8.87 20.62 19.82
N GLU A 260 9.08 21.93 19.71
CA GLU A 260 10.33 22.48 19.20
C GLU A 260 11.53 22.00 20.04
N PRO A 261 12.63 21.55 19.41
CA PRO A 261 13.82 21.12 20.12
C PRO A 261 14.50 22.29 20.84
N LYS A 262 14.99 22.02 22.05
CA LYS A 262 15.76 22.98 22.86
C LYS A 262 17.23 23.06 22.41
N ASP A 263 17.47 23.56 21.21
CA ASP A 263 18.80 23.57 20.59
C ASP A 263 19.41 24.95 20.34
N ARG A 264 18.76 26.00 20.84
CA ARG A 264 19.24 27.39 20.79
C ARG A 264 19.37 27.96 19.37
N VAL A 265 18.88 27.26 18.35
CA VAL A 265 18.78 27.78 16.99
C VAL A 265 17.58 28.73 16.93
N GLN A 266 17.80 29.95 16.46
CA GLN A 266 16.69 30.89 16.26
C GLN A 266 15.90 30.52 15.02
N ARG A 267 14.58 30.49 15.14
CA ARG A 267 13.66 30.14 14.07
C ARG A 267 12.52 31.15 13.99
N PRO A 268 12.15 31.61 12.79
CA PRO A 268 10.89 32.32 12.58
C PRO A 268 9.68 31.49 13.05
N SER A 269 8.55 32.17 13.29
CA SER A 269 7.28 31.48 13.56
C SER A 269 6.84 30.59 12.38
N GLY A 270 6.19 29.46 12.66
CA GLY A 270 5.62 28.58 11.64
C GLY A 270 6.45 27.33 11.34
N PHE A 271 7.53 27.08 12.10
CA PHE A 271 8.25 25.81 12.04
C PHE A 271 7.41 24.69 12.63
N ARG A 272 7.44 23.54 11.94
CA ARG A 272 6.78 22.31 12.35
C ARG A 272 7.84 21.30 12.72
N PHE A 273 7.60 20.59 13.80
CA PHE A 273 8.45 19.51 14.28
C PHE A 273 7.61 18.27 14.43
N GLY A 274 8.17 17.13 14.07
CA GLY A 274 7.37 15.92 14.07
C GLY A 274 8.10 14.67 13.63
N VAL A 275 7.32 13.59 13.63
CA VAL A 275 7.71 12.27 13.13
C VAL A 275 6.70 11.80 12.10
N ALA A 276 7.16 11.01 11.14
CA ALA A 276 6.27 10.36 10.20
C ALA A 276 5.65 9.11 10.86
N GLU A 277 4.47 8.74 10.38
CA GLU A 277 3.80 7.49 10.75
C GLU A 277 4.15 6.40 9.73
N GLU A 278 4.51 5.20 10.21
CA GLU A 278 4.95 4.08 9.34
C GLU A 278 3.92 3.76 8.25
N ASP A 279 2.64 3.78 8.59
CA ASP A 279 1.53 3.54 7.67
C ASP A 279 1.33 4.66 6.60
N LEU A 280 2.12 5.73 6.69
CA LEU A 280 2.12 6.89 5.79
C LEU A 280 3.50 7.15 5.16
N PHE A 281 4.44 6.21 5.22
CA PHE A 281 5.76 6.34 4.61
C PHE A 281 5.72 6.54 3.09
N ASP A 282 4.66 6.09 2.42
CA ASP A 282 4.39 6.32 0.99
C ASP A 282 3.84 7.73 0.69
N CYS A 283 3.81 8.60 1.69
CA CYS A 283 3.31 9.98 1.60
C CYS A 283 4.38 11.03 1.90
N LEU A 284 5.66 10.65 1.79
CA LEU A 284 6.79 11.47 2.18
C LEU A 284 7.67 11.85 0.98
N ILE A 285 8.15 13.09 0.98
CA ILE A 285 9.35 13.51 0.25
C ILE A 285 10.41 13.80 1.30
N LEU A 286 11.52 13.07 1.30
CA LEU A 286 12.56 13.25 2.31
C LEU A 286 13.39 14.50 2.03
N PHE A 287 13.80 15.21 3.08
CA PHE A 287 14.67 16.38 3.00
C PHE A 287 15.91 16.14 3.86
N GLU A 288 17.07 16.19 3.23
CA GLU A 288 18.36 16.02 3.87
C GLU A 288 19.29 17.18 3.51
N SER A 289 19.85 17.80 4.53
CA SER A 289 20.75 18.94 4.41
C SER A 289 22.18 18.51 4.71
N LYS A 290 23.14 19.17 4.08
CA LYS A 290 24.55 19.16 4.45
C LYS A 290 25.09 20.58 4.34
N ILE A 291 26.18 20.89 5.06
CA ILE A 291 26.96 22.09 4.74
C ILE A 291 27.63 21.96 3.37
N LYS A 292 28.03 20.73 3.02
CA LYS A 292 28.57 20.39 1.71
C LYS A 292 28.17 18.96 1.39
N ILE A 293 27.57 18.73 0.23
CA ILE A 293 27.23 17.39 -0.21
C ILE A 293 28.51 16.60 -0.49
N ASP A 294 28.58 15.40 0.10
CA ASP A 294 29.63 14.42 -0.12
C ASP A 294 29.04 13.00 -0.24
N ASN A 295 29.91 12.00 -0.41
CA ASN A 295 29.47 10.61 -0.51
C ASN A 295 28.77 10.13 0.79
N SER A 296 29.09 10.71 1.95
CA SER A 296 28.40 10.35 3.20
C SER A 296 26.94 10.80 3.17
N GLY A 297 26.67 12.02 2.70
CA GLY A 297 25.30 12.51 2.53
C GLY A 297 24.47 11.65 1.57
N ILE A 298 25.06 11.19 0.47
CA ILE A 298 24.39 10.27 -0.47
C ILE A 298 24.10 8.93 0.20
N GLY A 299 25.08 8.35 0.89
CA GLY A 299 24.89 7.07 1.59
C GLY A 299 23.82 7.13 2.66
N GLN A 300 23.69 8.26 3.36
CA GLN A 300 22.61 8.49 4.33
C GLN A 300 21.24 8.44 3.67
N VAL A 301 21.06 9.13 2.53
CA VAL A 301 19.78 9.10 1.80
C VAL A 301 19.47 7.69 1.28
N VAL A 302 20.46 6.94 0.80
CA VAL A 302 20.29 5.53 0.43
C VAL A 302 19.72 4.75 1.62
N ARG A 303 20.34 4.88 2.81
CA ARG A 303 19.83 4.20 4.01
C ARG A 303 18.44 4.65 4.41
N TYR A 304 18.11 5.92 4.28
CA TYR A 304 16.76 6.38 4.58
C TYR A 304 15.75 5.68 3.68
N LEU A 305 16.00 5.60 2.37
CA LEU A 305 15.10 4.95 1.44
C LEU A 305 15.05 3.42 1.63
N GLU A 306 16.18 2.79 1.96
CA GLU A 306 16.22 1.35 2.32
C GLU A 306 15.37 1.05 3.56
N ASN A 307 15.44 1.89 4.60
CA ASN A 307 14.66 1.70 5.83
C ASN A 307 13.20 2.15 5.68
N LEU A 308 12.91 3.12 4.81
CA LEU A 308 11.55 3.50 4.45
C LEU A 308 10.84 2.35 3.72
N CYS A 309 11.58 1.52 3.00
CA CYS A 309 11.11 0.34 2.27
C CYS A 309 9.86 0.65 1.40
N PRO A 310 9.97 1.63 0.47
CA PRO A 310 8.83 2.01 -0.36
C PRO A 310 8.40 0.85 -1.25
N LYS A 311 7.08 0.62 -1.34
CA LYS A 311 6.52 -0.44 -2.18
C LYS A 311 6.74 -0.19 -3.68
N GLU A 312 6.71 1.08 -4.06
CA GLU A 312 6.85 1.53 -5.44
C GLU A 312 7.87 2.67 -5.50
N SER A 313 7.44 3.93 -5.62
CA SER A 313 8.32 5.09 -5.71
C SER A 313 8.55 5.77 -4.36
N ALA A 314 9.72 6.38 -4.21
CA ALA A 314 10.01 7.34 -3.16
C ALA A 314 10.92 8.44 -3.67
N SER A 315 10.89 9.59 -3.00
CA SER A 315 11.64 10.76 -3.41
C SER A 315 12.36 11.41 -2.23
N ALA A 316 13.52 11.98 -2.52
CA ALA A 316 14.33 12.69 -1.55
C ALA A 316 14.97 13.93 -2.19
N ILE A 317 15.26 14.93 -1.36
CA ILE A 317 15.99 16.13 -1.73
C ILE A 317 17.20 16.19 -0.82
N LEU A 318 18.39 16.02 -1.41
CA LEU A 318 19.66 16.24 -0.74
C LEU A 318 20.18 17.62 -1.13
N PHE A 319 20.52 18.47 -0.17
CA PHE A 319 20.88 19.84 -0.48
C PHE A 319 21.97 20.40 0.44
N ASP A 320 22.73 21.37 -0.08
CA ASP A 320 23.69 22.17 0.67
C ASP A 320 23.52 23.66 0.39
N CYS A 321 24.44 24.49 0.89
CA CYS A 321 24.36 25.94 0.72
C CYS A 321 24.40 26.40 -0.74
N ARG A 322 24.83 25.56 -1.69
CA ARG A 322 25.04 25.95 -3.10
C ARG A 322 24.15 25.21 -4.08
N SER A 323 23.72 24.01 -3.73
CA SER A 323 23.03 23.12 -4.66
C SER A 323 21.98 22.25 -3.99
N PHE A 324 21.07 21.75 -4.81
CA PHE A 324 20.11 20.72 -4.44
C PHE A 324 20.10 19.61 -5.47
N TRP A 325 19.87 18.41 -4.98
CA TRP A 325 19.89 17.15 -5.70
C TRP A 325 18.53 16.50 -5.49
N LEU A 326 17.76 16.44 -6.56
CA LEU A 326 16.43 15.86 -6.61
C LEU A 326 16.57 14.37 -6.93
N ILE A 327 16.20 13.52 -5.98
CA ILE A 327 16.43 12.08 -6.03
C ILE A 327 15.09 11.38 -6.23
N ARG A 328 14.98 10.60 -7.32
CA ARG A 328 13.89 9.64 -7.53
C ARG A 328 14.40 8.24 -7.25
N SER A 329 13.57 7.44 -6.60
CA SER A 329 13.87 6.04 -6.34
C SER A 329 12.67 5.15 -6.57
N GLU A 330 12.94 3.90 -6.93
CA GLU A 330 11.96 2.82 -7.00
C GLU A 330 12.47 1.67 -6.13
N ARG A 331 11.63 1.20 -5.20
CA ARG A 331 11.98 0.11 -4.27
C ARG A 331 13.35 0.31 -3.60
N ALA A 332 13.57 1.53 -3.10
CA ALA A 332 14.80 2.01 -2.46
C ALA A 332 16.05 2.15 -3.35
N VAL A 333 15.95 1.91 -4.66
CA VAL A 333 17.08 2.10 -5.60
C VAL A 333 16.92 3.41 -6.32
N PHE A 334 17.98 4.23 -6.39
CA PHE A 334 17.90 5.52 -7.07
C PHE A 334 17.75 5.28 -8.58
N THR A 335 16.70 5.84 -9.16
CA THR A 335 16.43 5.76 -10.59
C THR A 335 16.94 7.00 -11.32
N GLU A 336 17.02 8.14 -10.63
CA GLU A 336 17.50 9.39 -11.19
C GLU A 336 17.98 10.33 -10.07
N ILE A 337 19.08 11.05 -10.33
CA ILE A 337 19.45 12.25 -9.57
C ILE A 337 19.55 13.43 -10.54
N GLN A 338 18.76 14.46 -10.30
CA GLN A 338 18.87 15.74 -11.00
C GLN A 338 19.48 16.81 -10.10
N ARG A 339 20.58 17.43 -10.53
CA ARG A 339 21.37 18.40 -9.75
C ARG A 339 21.25 19.79 -10.32
N ALA A 340 21.06 20.78 -9.45
CA ALA A 340 21.06 22.18 -9.82
C ALA A 340 21.68 23.05 -8.71
N ARG A 341 22.18 24.23 -9.09
CA ARG A 341 22.50 25.28 -8.12
C ARG A 341 21.26 26.11 -7.83
N TRP A 342 21.17 26.65 -6.62
CA TRP A 342 20.04 27.50 -6.23
C TRP A 342 19.88 28.75 -7.10
N THR A 343 20.99 29.33 -7.56
CA THR A 343 21.00 30.54 -8.38
C THR A 343 20.88 30.27 -9.89
N THR A 344 20.87 29.00 -10.32
CA THR A 344 20.71 28.67 -11.74
C THR A 344 19.33 29.09 -12.22
N LYS A 345 19.25 29.82 -13.35
CA LYS A 345 17.98 30.20 -13.97
C LYS A 345 17.12 28.97 -14.30
N GLY A 346 15.87 28.97 -13.85
CA GLY A 346 14.93 27.85 -13.99
C GLY A 346 14.98 26.83 -12.86
N SER A 347 15.87 26.98 -11.87
CA SER A 347 15.96 26.04 -10.74
C SER A 347 14.73 26.09 -9.82
N LYS A 348 14.00 27.20 -9.76
CA LYS A 348 12.75 27.30 -8.99
C LYS A 348 11.66 26.39 -9.55
N SER A 349 11.39 26.52 -10.85
CA SER A 349 10.39 25.69 -11.53
C SER A 349 10.79 24.23 -11.55
N LEU A 350 12.10 23.93 -11.65
CA LEU A 350 12.62 22.58 -11.48
C LEU A 350 12.22 21.97 -10.13
N PHE A 351 12.45 22.71 -9.05
CA PHE A 351 12.10 22.28 -7.70
C PHE A 351 10.59 22.13 -7.52
N GLU A 352 9.80 23.10 -7.96
CA GLU A 352 8.34 23.08 -7.92
C GLU A 352 7.76 21.87 -8.68
N ASN A 353 8.26 21.60 -9.89
CA ASN A 353 7.85 20.45 -10.69
C ASN A 353 8.20 19.12 -10.01
N PHE A 354 9.34 19.05 -9.33
CA PHE A 354 9.70 17.87 -8.54
C PHE A 354 8.76 17.67 -7.36
N ILE A 355 8.43 18.72 -6.61
CA ILE A 355 7.44 18.62 -5.53
C ILE A 355 6.09 18.16 -6.09
N HIS A 356 5.59 18.84 -7.13
CA HIS A 356 4.31 18.52 -7.76
C HIS A 356 4.24 17.07 -8.25
N GLY A 357 5.28 16.61 -8.96
CA GLY A 357 5.35 15.27 -9.52
C GLY A 357 5.57 14.16 -8.49
N ASN A 358 5.82 14.50 -7.22
CA ASN A 358 5.98 13.55 -6.12
C ASN A 358 4.94 13.74 -5.01
N ILE A 359 3.87 14.50 -5.25
CA ILE A 359 2.73 14.56 -4.33
C ILE A 359 2.06 13.18 -4.30
N SER A 360 1.95 12.60 -3.11
CA SER A 360 1.23 11.35 -2.93
C SER A 360 -0.22 11.47 -3.37
N HIS A 361 -0.69 10.50 -4.15
CA HIS A 361 -2.10 10.39 -4.52
C HIS A 361 -3.01 10.34 -3.28
N LEU A 362 -2.53 9.80 -2.15
CA LEU A 362 -3.26 9.80 -0.89
C LEU A 362 -3.39 11.22 -0.30
N ALA A 363 -2.31 12.01 -0.34
CA ALA A 363 -2.31 13.40 0.14
C ALA A 363 -3.25 14.29 -0.70
N ALA A 364 -3.20 14.14 -2.03
CA ALA A 364 -4.10 14.82 -2.95
C ALA A 364 -5.58 14.45 -2.67
N ARG A 365 -5.87 13.15 -2.47
CA ARG A 365 -7.21 12.67 -2.17
C ARG A 365 -7.74 13.17 -0.83
N LEU A 366 -6.90 13.22 0.20
CA LEU A 366 -7.27 13.80 1.50
C LEU A 366 -7.66 15.27 1.36
N SER A 367 -6.86 16.04 0.60
CA SER A 367 -7.13 17.46 0.34
C SER A 367 -8.44 17.68 -0.40
N LEU A 368 -8.69 16.90 -1.47
CA LEU A 368 -9.94 16.96 -2.25
C LEU A 368 -11.16 16.59 -1.41
N ALA A 369 -11.07 15.56 -0.58
CA ALA A 369 -12.15 15.15 0.31
C ALA A 369 -12.45 16.21 1.38
N CYS A 370 -11.40 16.83 1.96
CA CYS A 370 -11.55 17.93 2.90
C CYS A 370 -12.24 19.14 2.24
N LEU A 371 -11.84 19.50 1.03
CA LEU A 371 -12.46 20.58 0.26
C LEU A 371 -13.93 20.29 -0.05
N HIS A 372 -14.23 19.07 -0.51
CA HIS A 372 -15.58 18.64 -0.90
C HIS A 372 -16.59 18.70 0.26
N TRP A 373 -16.19 18.29 1.47
CA TRP A 373 -17.07 18.30 2.64
C TRP A 373 -16.89 19.51 3.56
N HIS A 374 -16.01 20.45 3.21
CA HIS A 374 -15.68 21.62 4.03
C HIS A 374 -15.26 21.25 5.46
N VAL A 375 -14.45 20.20 5.57
CA VAL A 375 -13.85 19.73 6.81
C VAL A 375 -12.34 20.00 6.80
N ASN A 376 -11.73 20.09 7.97
CA ASN A 376 -10.29 20.35 8.09
C ASN A 376 -9.62 19.27 8.94
N VAL A 377 -8.41 18.88 8.58
CA VAL A 377 -7.59 18.00 9.43
C VAL A 377 -7.01 18.78 10.61
N ALA A 378 -6.90 18.13 11.77
CA ALA A 378 -6.10 18.63 12.88
C ALA A 378 -4.61 18.49 12.51
N GLU A 379 -3.91 19.61 12.39
CA GLU A 379 -2.51 19.60 12.00
C GLU A 379 -1.65 18.82 13.01
N GLY A 380 -0.83 17.90 12.51
CA GLY A 380 0.09 17.11 13.34
C GLY A 380 -0.57 16.07 14.24
N ASP A 381 -1.89 15.84 14.16
CA ASP A 381 -2.56 14.80 14.96
C ASP A 381 -3.82 14.21 14.30
N ALA A 382 -3.95 14.32 12.97
CA ALA A 382 -5.15 13.85 12.27
C ALA A 382 -5.16 12.35 11.99
N PHE A 383 -4.03 11.68 11.78
CA PHE A 383 -4.06 10.26 11.40
C PHE A 383 -4.66 9.40 12.52
N LEU A 384 -5.66 8.58 12.21
CA LEU A 384 -6.32 7.69 13.17
C LEU A 384 -5.87 6.23 13.02
N GLY A 385 -5.43 5.84 11.82
CA GLY A 385 -4.91 4.51 11.56
C GLY A 385 -5.11 4.05 10.12
N ARG A 386 -4.54 2.90 9.80
CA ARG A 386 -4.64 2.25 8.51
C ARG A 386 -5.39 0.92 8.65
N GLY A 387 -6.44 0.77 7.84
CA GLY A 387 -7.09 -0.52 7.62
C GLY A 387 -6.39 -1.29 6.50
N ALA A 388 -6.90 -2.48 6.15
CA ALA A 388 -6.31 -3.30 5.09
C ALA A 388 -6.27 -2.58 3.72
N TYR A 389 -7.22 -1.69 3.45
CA TYR A 389 -7.44 -1.09 2.12
C TYR A 389 -7.53 0.46 2.12
N GLY A 390 -7.32 1.11 3.26
CA GLY A 390 -7.53 2.56 3.38
C GLY A 390 -6.86 3.18 4.60
N ARG A 391 -6.80 4.52 4.61
CA ARG A 391 -6.28 5.33 5.71
C ARG A 391 -7.39 6.18 6.29
N VAL A 392 -7.38 6.38 7.60
CA VAL A 392 -8.43 7.12 8.31
C VAL A 392 -7.82 8.34 8.99
N PHE A 393 -8.48 9.49 8.82
CA PHE A 393 -8.05 10.77 9.38
C PHE A 393 -9.18 11.39 10.20
N LYS A 394 -8.86 11.96 11.35
CA LYS A 394 -9.72 12.85 12.09
C LYS A 394 -9.83 14.18 11.34
N VAL A 395 -11.06 14.60 11.07
CA VAL A 395 -11.37 15.88 10.46
C VAL A 395 -12.47 16.59 11.25
N THR A 396 -12.42 17.91 11.27
CA THR A 396 -13.36 18.75 12.03
C THR A 396 -14.18 19.59 11.05
N GLY A 397 -15.50 19.58 11.22
CA GLY A 397 -16.42 20.41 10.45
C GLY A 397 -16.48 21.86 10.93
N ARG A 398 -17.26 22.70 10.23
CA ARG A 398 -17.39 24.13 10.57
C ARG A 398 -18.03 24.39 11.94
N GLY A 399 -18.83 23.46 12.45
CA GLY A 399 -19.46 23.57 13.77
C GLY A 399 -18.57 23.07 14.91
N GLY A 400 -17.34 22.65 14.63
CA GLY A 400 -16.41 22.09 15.62
C GLY A 400 -16.62 20.60 15.90
N GLU A 401 -17.51 19.95 15.16
CA GLU A 401 -17.77 18.52 15.28
C GLU A 401 -16.67 17.68 14.61
N ASP A 402 -16.30 16.57 15.25
CA ASP A 402 -15.25 15.66 14.77
C ASP A 402 -15.83 14.48 13.97
N PHE A 403 -15.17 14.16 12.87
CA PHE A 403 -15.48 13.05 11.97
C PHE A 403 -14.23 12.21 11.67
N ALA A 404 -14.46 10.96 11.32
CA ALA A 404 -13.44 10.09 10.74
C ALA A 404 -13.60 10.08 9.22
N LEU A 405 -12.55 10.44 8.51
CA LEU A 405 -12.47 10.48 7.06
C LEU A 405 -11.63 9.30 6.58
N LYS A 406 -12.29 8.26 6.06
CA LYS A 406 -11.62 7.11 5.45
C LYS A 406 -11.39 7.39 3.97
N ILE A 407 -10.16 7.23 3.50
CA ILE A 407 -9.78 7.39 2.09
C ILE A 407 -9.15 6.10 1.56
N VAL A 408 -9.48 5.75 0.32
CA VAL A 408 -9.05 4.52 -0.36
C VAL A 408 -8.58 4.81 -1.78
N GLU A 409 -7.71 3.93 -2.29
CA GLU A 409 -7.30 3.93 -3.70
C GLU A 409 -8.36 3.32 -4.61
N LYS A 410 -8.23 3.55 -5.92
CA LYS A 410 -9.22 3.11 -6.92
C LYS A 410 -9.58 1.63 -6.84
N CYS A 411 -8.59 0.75 -6.65
CA CYS A 411 -8.79 -0.70 -6.53
C CYS A 411 -9.66 -1.11 -5.32
N SER A 412 -9.81 -0.22 -4.33
CA SER A 412 -10.51 -0.47 -3.07
C SER A 412 -11.86 0.25 -2.96
N VAL A 413 -12.25 1.01 -3.99
CA VAL A 413 -13.53 1.75 -4.01
C VAL A 413 -14.73 0.81 -3.84
N GLY A 414 -14.73 -0.35 -4.51
CA GLY A 414 -15.80 -1.33 -4.36
C GLY A 414 -15.95 -1.88 -2.94
N ARG A 415 -14.84 -1.97 -2.17
CA ARG A 415 -14.88 -2.35 -0.74
C ARG A 415 -15.45 -1.23 0.12
N LEU A 416 -15.11 0.02 -0.19
CA LEU A 416 -15.64 1.18 0.53
C LEU A 416 -17.16 1.32 0.36
N TYR A 417 -17.70 1.03 -0.83
CA TYR A 417 -19.15 0.95 -1.05
C TYR A 417 -19.83 -0.16 -0.23
N ARG A 418 -19.19 -1.33 -0.12
CA ARG A 418 -19.71 -2.42 0.74
C ARG A 418 -19.75 -1.98 2.20
N GLU A 419 -18.69 -1.34 2.67
CA GLU A 419 -18.59 -0.82 4.03
C GLU A 419 -19.63 0.27 4.31
N GLU A 420 -19.82 1.24 3.41
CA GLU A 420 -20.85 2.28 3.53
C GLU A 420 -22.24 1.64 3.69
N LYS A 421 -22.58 0.67 2.83
CA LYS A 421 -23.86 -0.04 2.86
C LYS A 421 -24.04 -0.85 4.15
N ALA A 422 -22.99 -1.56 4.58
CA ALA A 422 -23.00 -2.34 5.81
C ALA A 422 -23.20 -1.45 7.04
N LEU A 423 -22.44 -0.35 7.14
CA LEU A 423 -22.56 0.62 8.23
C LEU A 423 -23.93 1.31 8.26
N ALA A 424 -24.48 1.68 7.10
CA ALA A 424 -25.82 2.25 7.01
C ALA A 424 -26.90 1.26 7.51
N THR A 425 -26.75 -0.03 7.17
CA THR A 425 -27.66 -1.08 7.65
C THR A 425 -27.49 -1.34 9.15
N ALA A 426 -26.24 -1.28 9.63
CA ALA A 426 -25.89 -1.52 11.03
C ALA A 426 -26.21 -0.33 11.94
N GLN A 427 -26.46 0.86 11.42
CA GLN A 427 -26.79 2.06 12.22
C GLN A 427 -27.95 1.83 13.20
N ARG A 428 -28.98 1.07 12.78
CA ARG A 428 -30.13 0.72 13.64
C ARG A 428 -29.75 -0.08 14.88
N THR A 429 -28.55 -0.67 14.89
CA THR A 429 -28.03 -1.40 16.05
C THR A 429 -27.55 -0.46 17.14
N GLY A 430 -27.10 0.75 16.82
CA GLY A 430 -26.46 1.64 17.79
C GLY A 430 -25.16 1.09 18.40
N LEU A 431 -24.59 0.04 17.78
CA LEU A 431 -23.35 -0.63 18.18
C LEU A 431 -22.18 -0.35 17.23
N THR A 432 -22.40 0.42 16.16
CA THR A 432 -21.41 0.72 15.14
C THR A 432 -21.28 2.23 14.96
N ILE A 433 -20.19 2.66 14.32
CA ILE A 433 -20.14 3.97 13.68
C ILE A 433 -21.11 4.04 12.49
N SER A 434 -21.32 5.22 11.92
CA SER A 434 -22.26 5.44 10.81
C SER A 434 -21.70 6.39 9.75
N PRO A 435 -22.05 6.20 8.47
CA PRO A 435 -21.78 7.19 7.42
C PRO A 435 -22.57 8.46 7.69
N VAL A 436 -21.92 9.61 7.52
CA VAL A 436 -22.55 10.92 7.73
C VAL A 436 -23.10 11.49 6.42
N ARG A 437 -22.42 11.19 5.31
CA ARG A 437 -22.73 11.69 3.97
C ARG A 437 -22.51 10.57 2.96
N LYS A 438 -23.09 10.76 1.78
CA LYS A 438 -22.82 9.89 0.63
C LYS A 438 -21.33 9.92 0.31
N LEU A 439 -20.77 8.76 -0.01
CA LEU A 439 -19.40 8.57 -0.48
C LEU A 439 -18.99 9.57 -1.59
N PHE A 440 -17.77 10.08 -1.49
CA PHE A 440 -17.14 10.97 -2.47
C PHE A 440 -16.14 10.16 -3.31
N GLU A 441 -16.31 10.13 -4.63
CA GLU A 441 -15.45 9.37 -5.54
C GLU A 441 -14.71 10.30 -6.51
N THR A 442 -13.45 9.96 -6.78
CA THR A 442 -12.61 10.56 -7.83
C THR A 442 -12.12 9.46 -8.78
N PRO A 443 -11.56 9.81 -9.96
CA PRO A 443 -10.95 8.81 -10.84
C PRO A 443 -9.88 7.96 -10.14
N GLU A 444 -9.18 8.54 -9.16
CA GLU A 444 -8.05 7.93 -8.45
C GLU A 444 -8.45 7.17 -7.18
N GLY A 445 -9.70 7.28 -6.69
CA GLY A 445 -10.13 6.59 -5.47
C GLY A 445 -11.43 7.13 -4.87
N ALA A 446 -11.62 6.94 -3.57
CA ALA A 446 -12.82 7.41 -2.88
C ALA A 446 -12.56 7.79 -1.42
N ALA A 447 -13.52 8.48 -0.84
CA ALA A 447 -13.55 8.89 0.55
C ALA A 447 -14.93 8.63 1.18
N LEU A 448 -14.95 8.32 2.47
CA LEU A 448 -16.15 8.10 3.28
C LEU A 448 -16.03 8.86 4.60
N LEU A 449 -17.03 9.67 4.92
CA LEU A 449 -17.09 10.43 6.16
C LEU A 449 -17.94 9.69 7.20
N LEU A 450 -17.38 9.47 8.38
CA LEU A 450 -17.89 8.59 9.42
C LEU A 450 -17.99 9.33 10.76
N SER A 451 -18.96 8.94 11.58
CA SER A 451 -19.16 9.44 12.95
C SER A 451 -19.73 8.34 13.85
N PRO A 452 -19.43 8.36 15.16
CA PRO A 452 -18.48 9.23 15.88
C PRO A 452 -17.00 8.84 15.67
N VAL A 453 -16.10 9.72 16.12
CA VAL A 453 -14.66 9.42 16.28
C VAL A 453 -14.41 8.93 17.70
N GLY A 454 -13.62 7.87 17.84
CA GLY A 454 -13.25 7.28 19.13
C GLY A 454 -11.78 6.88 19.18
N LYS A 455 -11.34 6.45 20.35
CA LYS A 455 -9.99 5.91 20.55
C LYS A 455 -10.00 4.40 20.35
N PRO A 456 -8.95 3.78 19.79
CA PRO A 456 -8.86 2.32 19.73
C PRO A 456 -9.04 1.70 21.12
N LEU A 457 -9.80 0.60 21.18
CA LEU A 457 -9.93 -0.17 22.42
C LEU A 457 -8.58 -0.81 22.78
N PRO A 458 -8.04 -0.58 23.99
CA PRO A 458 -6.85 -1.29 24.45
C PRO A 458 -7.08 -2.80 24.50
N GLN A 459 -6.00 -3.58 24.40
CA GLN A 459 -6.09 -5.02 24.61
C GLN A 459 -6.69 -5.31 26.00
N PRO A 460 -7.73 -6.15 26.10
CA PRO A 460 -8.34 -6.46 27.39
C PRO A 460 -7.35 -7.21 28.28
N MET A 461 -7.19 -6.72 29.51
CA MET A 461 -6.33 -7.30 30.54
C MET A 461 -7.14 -7.88 31.71
N GLU A 462 -8.42 -7.51 31.80
CA GLU A 462 -9.30 -7.90 32.89
C GLU A 462 -10.51 -8.69 32.41
N ARG A 463 -11.02 -9.55 33.29
CA ARG A 463 -12.18 -10.40 32.99
C ARG A 463 -13.43 -9.60 32.59
N GLN A 464 -13.65 -8.44 33.20
CA GLN A 464 -14.80 -7.60 32.86
C GLN A 464 -14.69 -7.07 31.43
N GLN A 465 -13.49 -6.67 30.98
CA GLN A 465 -13.28 -6.16 29.62
C GLN A 465 -13.51 -7.24 28.57
N VAL A 466 -13.09 -8.49 28.84
CA VAL A 466 -13.38 -9.65 27.97
C VAL A 466 -14.88 -9.91 27.89
N LEU A 467 -15.57 -9.90 29.04
CA LEU A 467 -17.03 -10.07 29.10
C LEU A 467 -17.76 -8.99 28.29
N ASP A 468 -17.35 -7.72 28.43
CA ASP A 468 -17.97 -6.58 27.74
C ASP A 468 -17.79 -6.69 26.21
N LEU A 469 -16.64 -7.18 25.74
CA LEU A 469 -16.39 -7.45 24.32
C LEU A 469 -17.29 -8.54 23.75
N PHE A 470 -17.42 -9.67 24.46
CA PHE A 470 -18.32 -10.74 24.02
C PHE A 470 -19.80 -10.33 24.09
N GLU A 471 -20.18 -9.55 25.10
CA GLU A 471 -21.51 -8.95 25.20
C GLU A 471 -21.77 -8.01 24.01
N LEU A 472 -20.80 -7.17 23.63
CA LEU A 472 -20.92 -6.29 22.47
C LEU A 472 -21.12 -7.06 21.16
N LEU A 473 -20.36 -8.14 20.93
CA LEU A 473 -20.52 -9.01 19.76
C LEU A 473 -21.88 -9.73 19.79
N TRP A 474 -22.29 -10.21 20.96
CA TRP A 474 -23.58 -10.86 21.15
C TRP A 474 -24.75 -9.94 20.84
N GLN A 475 -24.70 -8.67 21.27
CA GLN A 475 -25.72 -7.68 20.94
C GLN A 475 -25.79 -7.41 19.44
N LEU A 476 -24.66 -7.46 18.72
CA LEU A 476 -24.64 -7.32 17.26
C LEU A 476 -25.37 -8.51 16.59
N HIS A 477 -25.01 -9.74 16.99
CA HIS A 477 -25.65 -10.96 16.52
C HIS A 477 -27.16 -11.00 16.82
N ALA A 478 -27.56 -10.56 18.02
CA ALA A 478 -28.96 -10.49 18.44
C ALA A 478 -29.78 -9.52 17.58
N LYS A 479 -29.13 -8.55 16.91
CA LYS A 479 -29.73 -7.63 15.96
C LYS A 479 -29.65 -8.10 14.51
N GLY A 480 -29.24 -9.35 14.30
CA GLY A 480 -29.29 -10.03 13.01
C GLY A 480 -28.07 -9.82 12.12
N LEU A 481 -26.98 -9.28 12.66
CA LEU A 481 -25.77 -8.94 11.90
C LEU A 481 -24.57 -9.68 12.47
N VAL A 482 -23.75 -10.25 11.60
CA VAL A 482 -22.36 -10.67 11.91
C VAL A 482 -21.40 -9.61 11.41
N HIS A 483 -20.30 -9.41 12.12
CA HIS A 483 -19.26 -8.45 11.78
C HIS A 483 -18.36 -8.96 10.64
N GLY A 484 -18.05 -10.26 10.62
CA GLY A 484 -17.14 -10.90 9.67
C GLY A 484 -15.65 -10.77 10.01
N ASP A 485 -15.29 -9.78 10.85
CA ASP A 485 -13.92 -9.57 11.34
C ASP A 485 -13.87 -8.89 12.73
N PRO A 486 -14.55 -9.42 13.76
CA PRO A 486 -14.66 -8.76 15.07
C PRO A 486 -13.36 -8.91 15.89
N ARG A 487 -12.34 -8.15 15.53
CA ARG A 487 -11.07 -8.08 16.29
C ARG A 487 -11.15 -6.98 17.34
N VAL A 488 -10.34 -7.08 18.39
CA VAL A 488 -10.18 -6.00 19.39
C VAL A 488 -9.78 -4.69 18.70
N SER A 489 -8.94 -4.76 17.66
CA SER A 489 -8.53 -3.60 16.84
C SER A 489 -9.67 -2.94 16.07
N ASN A 490 -10.79 -3.64 15.89
CA ASN A 490 -11.97 -3.15 15.18
C ASN A 490 -13.05 -2.62 16.15
N VAL A 491 -12.63 -2.27 17.39
CA VAL A 491 -13.47 -1.59 18.38
C VAL A 491 -12.85 -0.24 18.75
N ILE A 492 -13.69 0.78 18.80
CA ILE A 492 -13.34 2.11 19.32
C ILE A 492 -14.17 2.45 20.55
N LEU A 493 -13.60 3.25 21.45
CA LEU A 493 -14.28 3.85 22.60
C LEU A 493 -14.67 5.29 22.32
N VAL A 494 -15.95 5.60 22.52
CA VAL A 494 -16.52 6.95 22.46
C VAL A 494 -17.03 7.29 23.86
N GLY A 495 -16.21 8.02 24.61
CA GLY A 495 -16.35 8.05 26.07
C GLY A 495 -16.12 6.64 26.62
N GLU A 496 -17.10 6.08 27.33
CA GLU A 496 -17.06 4.70 27.85
C GLU A 496 -17.78 3.70 26.93
N LYS A 497 -18.40 4.17 25.84
CA LYS A 497 -19.21 3.31 24.97
C LYS A 497 -18.34 2.68 23.88
N PRO A 498 -18.26 1.34 23.79
CA PRO A 498 -17.58 0.66 22.69
C PRO A 498 -18.46 0.60 21.45
N LEU A 499 -17.86 0.78 20.27
CA LEU A 499 -18.50 0.68 18.96
C LEU A 499 -17.63 -0.13 17.99
N TRP A 500 -18.25 -0.95 17.17
CA TRP A 500 -17.61 -1.66 16.06
C TRP A 500 -17.33 -0.73 14.88
N ILE A 501 -16.19 -0.98 14.22
CA ILE A 501 -15.74 -0.35 12.98
C ILE A 501 -15.33 -1.44 11.97
N ASP A 502 -15.06 -1.05 10.71
CA ASP A 502 -14.62 -1.99 9.66
C ASP A 502 -15.59 -3.13 9.35
N LEU A 503 -16.84 -2.77 8.98
CA LEU A 503 -17.91 -3.71 8.64
C LEU A 503 -17.89 -4.16 7.16
N VAL A 504 -16.72 -4.15 6.51
CA VAL A 504 -16.58 -4.53 5.08
C VAL A 504 -17.08 -5.95 4.81
N GLU A 505 -16.85 -6.86 5.77
CA GLU A 505 -17.20 -8.28 5.68
C GLU A 505 -18.51 -8.64 6.42
N ALA A 506 -19.30 -7.63 6.80
CA ALA A 506 -20.54 -7.85 7.54
C ALA A 506 -21.62 -8.51 6.68
N LEU A 507 -22.34 -9.46 7.28
CA LEU A 507 -23.35 -10.29 6.61
C LEU A 507 -24.57 -10.51 7.53
N GLU A 508 -25.62 -11.08 6.96
CA GLU A 508 -26.77 -11.56 7.74
C GLU A 508 -26.38 -12.76 8.62
N VAL A 509 -26.96 -12.82 9.81
CA VAL A 509 -26.58 -13.82 10.80
C VAL A 509 -26.94 -15.25 10.38
N SER A 510 -25.98 -16.17 10.52
CA SER A 510 -26.21 -17.62 10.50
C SER A 510 -25.43 -18.28 11.65
N PRO A 511 -25.78 -19.51 12.09
CA PRO A 511 -25.00 -20.20 13.13
C PRO A 511 -23.52 -20.31 12.77
N HIS A 512 -23.22 -20.67 11.53
CA HIS A 512 -21.84 -20.81 11.04
C HIS A 512 -21.06 -19.48 11.06
N LEU A 513 -21.69 -18.38 10.63
CA LEU A 513 -21.03 -17.07 10.63
C LEU A 513 -20.81 -16.54 12.06
N ARG A 514 -21.72 -16.83 12.99
CA ARG A 514 -21.52 -16.51 14.42
C ARG A 514 -20.34 -17.26 15.02
N GLU A 515 -20.18 -18.52 14.64
CA GLU A 515 -19.04 -19.33 15.06
C GLU A 515 -17.71 -18.69 14.64
N ILE A 516 -17.63 -18.28 13.36
CA ILE A 516 -16.46 -17.61 12.80
C ILE A 516 -16.16 -16.30 13.54
N ASP A 517 -17.16 -15.44 13.74
CA ASP A 517 -16.99 -14.16 14.45
C ASP A 517 -16.44 -14.37 15.86
N VAL A 518 -17.00 -15.32 16.60
CA VAL A 518 -16.61 -15.59 17.99
C VAL A 518 -15.21 -16.20 18.04
N GLU A 519 -14.86 -17.05 17.08
CA GLU A 519 -13.50 -17.56 16.94
C GLU A 519 -12.49 -16.43 16.67
N ILE A 520 -12.79 -15.53 15.73
CA ILE A 520 -11.93 -14.37 15.41
C ILE A 520 -11.72 -13.49 16.65
N LEU A 521 -12.80 -13.16 17.37
CA LEU A 521 -12.70 -12.34 18.58
C LEU A 521 -11.90 -13.06 19.68
N THR A 522 -12.16 -14.35 19.89
CA THR A 522 -11.44 -15.18 20.87
C THR A 522 -9.94 -15.17 20.60
N ARG A 523 -9.54 -15.39 19.34
CA ARG A 523 -8.14 -15.34 18.91
C ARG A 523 -7.55 -13.95 19.07
N SER A 524 -8.31 -12.90 18.74
CA SER A 524 -7.86 -11.51 18.90
C SER A 524 -7.63 -11.14 20.36
N ILE A 525 -8.44 -11.64 21.29
CA ILE A 525 -8.29 -11.39 22.74
C ILE A 525 -7.06 -12.11 23.29
N LEU A 526 -6.86 -13.37 22.89
CA LEU A 526 -5.73 -14.20 23.34
C LEU A 526 -4.42 -13.92 22.58
N ASN A 527 -4.46 -13.06 21.56
CA ASN A 527 -3.35 -12.81 20.63
C ASN A 527 -2.80 -14.11 19.97
N ILE A 528 -3.71 -15.02 19.60
CA ILE A 528 -3.37 -16.31 18.98
C ILE A 528 -3.48 -16.21 17.44
N PRO A 529 -2.42 -16.52 16.68
CA PRO A 529 -2.46 -16.56 15.22
C PRO A 529 -3.50 -17.55 14.68
N ARG A 530 -4.02 -17.31 13.47
CA ARG A 530 -4.96 -18.24 12.80
C ARG A 530 -4.34 -19.61 12.50
N THR A 531 -3.02 -19.69 12.39
CA THR A 531 -2.27 -20.94 12.14
C THR A 531 -2.30 -21.89 13.33
N ASP A 532 -2.57 -21.37 14.53
CA ASP A 532 -2.42 -22.12 15.76
C ASP A 532 -3.76 -22.71 16.21
N PHE A 533 -3.69 -23.86 16.87
CA PHE A 533 -4.90 -24.54 17.35
C PHE A 533 -5.42 -23.87 18.61
N LEU A 534 -6.70 -23.51 18.61
CA LEU A 534 -7.41 -23.19 19.85
C LEU A 534 -7.58 -24.44 20.70
N HIS A 535 -7.49 -24.25 22.01
CA HIS A 535 -7.75 -25.29 22.99
C HIS A 535 -9.12 -25.95 22.74
N PRO A 536 -9.24 -27.30 22.82
CA PRO A 536 -10.50 -28.00 22.50
C PRO A 536 -11.72 -27.48 23.27
N VAL A 537 -11.54 -27.09 24.54
CA VAL A 537 -12.61 -26.52 25.37
C VAL A 537 -13.13 -25.20 24.80
N LEU A 538 -12.24 -24.34 24.28
CA LEU A 538 -12.66 -23.09 23.64
C LEU A 538 -13.46 -23.37 22.36
N LYS A 539 -13.03 -24.34 21.54
CA LYS A 539 -13.79 -24.73 20.34
C LYS A 539 -15.20 -25.22 20.67
N GLU A 540 -15.35 -26.03 21.71
CA GLU A 540 -16.66 -26.49 22.17
C GLU A 540 -17.54 -25.31 22.63
N LEU A 541 -17.00 -24.40 23.43
CA LEU A 541 -17.72 -23.22 23.92
C LEU A 541 -18.12 -22.26 22.79
N ILE A 542 -17.28 -22.11 21.76
CA ILE A 542 -17.57 -21.35 20.54
C ILE A 542 -18.77 -21.99 19.80
N GLY A 543 -18.75 -23.30 19.58
CA GLY A 543 -19.86 -24.03 18.94
C GLY A 543 -21.18 -23.94 19.73
N ASN A 544 -21.09 -23.97 21.07
CA ASN A 544 -22.25 -23.78 21.95
C ASN A 544 -22.86 -22.38 21.78
N TYR A 545 -22.03 -21.34 21.72
CA TYR A 545 -22.50 -19.97 21.45
C TYR A 545 -23.13 -19.83 20.06
N ALA A 546 -22.52 -20.44 19.04
CA ALA A 546 -23.00 -20.40 17.66
C ALA A 546 -24.42 -20.98 17.53
N THR A 547 -24.76 -21.98 18.34
CA THR A 547 -26.08 -22.62 18.34
C THR A 547 -27.08 -21.99 19.31
N SER A 548 -26.61 -21.38 20.40
CA SER A 548 -27.42 -20.83 21.48
C SER A 548 -27.03 -19.37 21.77
N THR A 549 -27.88 -18.41 21.40
CA THR A 549 -27.70 -16.98 21.72
C THR A 549 -28.02 -16.66 23.19
N LYS A 550 -27.86 -17.61 24.12
CA LYS A 550 -28.16 -17.39 25.53
C LYS A 550 -26.98 -16.73 26.23
N ARG A 551 -27.28 -15.78 27.11
CA ARG A 551 -26.29 -15.05 27.92
C ARG A 551 -25.30 -15.95 28.67
N LYS A 552 -25.76 -17.11 29.12
CA LYS A 552 -24.92 -18.09 29.85
C LYS A 552 -23.75 -18.64 29.02
N ASP A 553 -23.90 -18.71 27.69
CA ASP A 553 -22.94 -19.41 26.82
C ASP A 553 -21.72 -18.52 26.57
N PHE A 554 -21.90 -17.20 26.33
CA PHE A 554 -20.76 -16.29 26.23
C PHE A 554 -20.12 -16.01 27.59
N ASN A 555 -20.86 -16.05 28.71
CA ASN A 555 -20.26 -15.93 30.04
C ASN A 555 -19.28 -17.08 30.31
N ARG A 556 -19.63 -18.31 29.92
CA ARG A 556 -18.73 -19.47 30.02
C ARG A 556 -17.50 -19.30 29.14
N LEU A 557 -17.69 -18.92 27.88
CA LEU A 557 -16.59 -18.65 26.95
C LEU A 557 -15.64 -17.57 27.48
N SER A 558 -16.18 -16.44 27.94
CA SER A 558 -15.40 -15.33 28.48
C SER A 558 -14.55 -15.76 29.68
N ASN A 559 -15.10 -16.59 30.57
CA ASN A 559 -14.35 -17.11 31.72
C ASN A 559 -13.19 -18.01 31.27
N GLU A 560 -13.42 -18.88 30.30
CA GLU A 560 -12.38 -19.77 29.76
C GLU A 560 -11.27 -18.97 29.07
N VAL A 561 -11.63 -17.96 28.29
CA VAL A 561 -10.67 -17.03 27.67
C VAL A 561 -9.82 -16.32 28.73
N CYS A 562 -10.40 -15.93 29.86
CA CYS A 562 -9.65 -15.29 30.94
C CYS A 562 -8.63 -16.22 31.62
N LEU A 563 -8.90 -17.53 31.67
CA LEU A 563 -7.92 -18.51 32.18
C LEU A 563 -6.70 -18.60 31.25
N GLY A 564 -6.88 -18.33 29.96
CA GLY A 564 -5.82 -18.32 28.96
C GLY A 564 -4.77 -17.21 29.15
N PHE A 565 -5.02 -16.18 29.98
CA PHE A 565 -4.02 -15.16 30.32
C PHE A 565 -3.02 -15.60 31.40
N SER A 566 -3.33 -16.68 32.13
CA SER A 566 -2.56 -17.13 33.30
C SER A 566 -1.53 -18.23 32.98
N ASN A 567 -1.40 -18.59 31.70
CA ASN A 567 -0.39 -19.49 31.13
C ASN A 567 0.49 -18.71 30.15
#